data_AF-A0A2E7JJC1-F1
#
_entry.id   AF-A0A2E7JJC1-F1
#
_cell.length_a   1.000
_cell.length_b   1.000
_cell.length_c   1.000
_cell.angle_alpha   90.00
_cell.angle_beta   90.00
_cell.angle_gamma   90.00
#
_symmetry.space_group_name_H-M   'P 1'
#
loop_
_entity.id
_entity.type
_entity.pdbx_description
1 polymer ?
#
loop_
_entity_poly.entity_id
_entity_poly.type
_entity_poly.pdbx_seq_one_letter_code
_entity_poly.pdbx_strand_id
1 'polypeptide(L)'
;LESLLGPELTCNPIQHLRSKPPQAYEDRTGPSFHNAPWHQDAGVMMPEAEGSDVVTCWLPLANATVAHGCMEVLPGLVETGYLRHQAAGGTTIVPDIMPDIEATPLECQRGDVVLMSRFTPHRSTPNLTDECRWSLDLRYQPTGQHTGRTGHPDFIVRSRRDPACELSDYNEWCRLWVDAFENPRGFVGHRGE
;
A
#
# COMPACT_ATOMS: atom_id res chain seq x y z
N LEU A 1 -14.34 -6.46 0.11
CA LEU A 1 -13.47 -6.64 -1.08
C LEU A 1 -14.22 -7.23 -2.26
N GLU A 2 -14.95 -8.33 -2.13
CA GLU A 2 -15.69 -8.92 -3.28
C GLU A 2 -16.65 -7.92 -3.97
N SER A 3 -17.27 -7.01 -3.22
CA SER A 3 -18.13 -5.96 -3.78
C SER A 3 -17.39 -4.90 -4.61
N LEU A 4 -16.07 -4.75 -4.42
CA LEU A 4 -15.24 -3.77 -5.14
C LEU A 4 -14.48 -4.43 -6.30
N LEU A 5 -13.99 -5.65 -6.09
CA LEU A 5 -13.04 -6.32 -6.99
C LEU A 5 -13.61 -7.60 -7.64
N GLY A 6 -14.84 -7.97 -7.31
CA GLY A 6 -15.44 -9.21 -7.78
C GLY A 6 -15.08 -10.45 -6.95
N PRO A 7 -15.55 -11.63 -7.36
CA PRO A 7 -15.50 -12.85 -6.54
C PRO A 7 -14.18 -13.63 -6.60
N GLU A 8 -13.25 -13.23 -7.45
CA GLU A 8 -11.97 -13.90 -7.69
C GLU A 8 -10.85 -12.95 -7.28
N LEU A 9 -10.18 -13.20 -6.16
CA LEU A 9 -9.24 -12.27 -5.54
C LEU A 9 -7.86 -12.89 -5.36
N THR A 10 -6.86 -12.15 -5.79
CA THR A 10 -5.44 -12.40 -5.53
C THR A 10 -4.92 -11.42 -4.48
N CYS A 11 -4.15 -11.95 -3.53
CA CYS A 11 -3.34 -11.14 -2.63
C CYS A 11 -2.14 -10.63 -3.41
N ASN A 12 -2.06 -9.31 -3.59
CA ASN A 12 -0.99 -8.67 -4.32
C ASN A 12 0.32 -8.74 -3.49
N PRO A 13 1.48 -8.92 -4.14
CA PRO A 13 2.77 -9.08 -3.46
C PRO A 13 3.28 -7.82 -2.76
N ILE A 14 2.75 -6.64 -3.07
CA ILE A 14 3.21 -5.39 -2.47
C ILE A 14 2.47 -5.16 -1.16
N GLN A 15 3.04 -5.69 -0.07
CA GLN A 15 2.50 -5.65 1.28
C GLN A 15 3.51 -5.03 2.23
N HIS A 16 3.04 -4.32 3.26
CA HIS A 16 3.93 -3.69 4.22
C HIS A 16 3.43 -3.85 5.66
N LEU A 17 4.36 -4.13 6.58
CA LEU A 17 4.20 -3.84 7.99
C LEU A 17 4.93 -2.52 8.26
N ARG A 18 4.23 -1.52 8.77
CA ARG A 18 4.81 -0.19 9.01
C ARG A 18 4.74 0.18 10.47
N SER A 19 5.91 0.43 11.06
CA SER A 19 6.03 1.12 12.33
C SER A 19 6.06 2.63 12.12
N LYS A 20 5.44 3.34 13.04
CA LYS A 20 5.46 4.79 13.14
C LYS A 20 5.91 5.18 14.55
N PRO A 21 7.23 5.23 14.80
CA PRO A 21 7.76 5.60 16.11
C PRO A 21 7.41 7.06 16.42
N PRO A 22 7.44 7.47 17.71
CA PRO A 22 7.44 8.87 18.11
C PRO A 22 8.47 9.68 17.32
N GLN A 23 8.10 10.89 16.90
CA GLN A 23 8.98 11.78 16.14
C GLN A 23 10.28 12.10 16.88
N ALA A 24 10.28 12.03 18.22
CA ALA A 24 11.50 12.18 19.02
C ALA A 24 12.60 11.15 18.70
N TYR A 25 12.25 10.01 18.08
CA TYR A 25 13.20 9.00 17.61
C TYR A 25 13.53 9.11 16.11
N GLU A 26 12.99 10.11 15.40
CA GLU A 26 13.35 10.41 14.01
C GLU A 26 14.43 11.48 13.97
N ASP A 27 15.58 11.15 13.36
CA ASP A 27 16.71 12.08 13.22
C ASP A 27 16.49 13.17 12.15
N ARG A 28 15.34 13.16 11.47
CA ARG A 28 15.03 14.11 10.39
C ARG A 28 13.56 14.49 10.35
N THR A 29 13.29 15.72 9.93
CA THR A 29 11.96 16.18 9.56
C THR A 29 11.73 15.92 8.06
N GLY A 30 10.57 15.37 7.71
CA GLY A 30 10.19 15.13 6.31
C GLY A 30 10.18 13.64 5.94
N PRO A 31 10.22 13.31 4.63
CA PRO A 31 10.09 11.94 4.17
C PRO A 31 11.16 11.00 4.72
N SER A 32 10.74 9.85 5.22
CA SER A 32 11.59 8.79 5.75
C SER A 32 10.91 7.43 5.57
N PHE A 33 11.57 6.35 5.99
CA PHE A 33 10.94 5.03 6.04
C PHE A 33 9.65 5.03 6.89
N HIS A 34 9.63 5.87 7.94
CA HIS A 34 8.49 6.01 8.86
C HIS A 34 7.55 7.16 8.45
N ASN A 35 8.01 8.14 7.69
CA ASN A 35 7.23 9.27 7.19
C ASN A 35 7.05 9.17 5.67
N ALA A 36 6.00 8.49 5.21
CA ALA A 36 5.69 8.39 3.78
C ALA A 36 5.33 9.77 3.19
N PRO A 37 5.96 10.20 2.08
CA PRO A 37 5.59 11.42 1.36
C PRO A 37 4.25 11.25 0.63
N TRP A 38 3.79 12.31 -0.03
CA TRP A 38 2.66 12.22 -0.95
C TRP A 38 2.98 11.26 -2.10
N HIS A 39 2.23 10.18 -2.18
CA HIS A 39 2.42 9.13 -3.18
C HIS A 39 1.09 8.45 -3.53
N GLN A 40 1.11 7.70 -4.63
CA GLN A 40 0.10 6.70 -4.96
C GLN A 40 0.74 5.32 -4.84
N ASP A 41 -0.03 4.30 -4.45
CA ASP A 41 0.48 2.92 -4.42
C ASP A 41 0.94 2.45 -5.82
N ALA A 42 0.31 2.98 -6.87
CA ALA A 42 0.72 2.76 -8.25
C ALA A 42 2.17 3.21 -8.55
N GLY A 43 2.75 4.13 -7.76
CA GLY A 43 4.14 4.59 -7.91
C GLY A 43 5.19 3.52 -7.64
N VAL A 44 4.82 2.40 -6.99
CA VAL A 44 5.70 1.26 -6.75
C VAL A 44 5.32 0.01 -7.54
N MET A 45 4.43 0.17 -8.53
CA MET A 45 3.97 -0.87 -9.45
C MET A 45 4.59 -0.70 -10.82
N MET A 46 4.86 -1.80 -11.53
CA MET A 46 5.28 -1.77 -12.93
C MET A 46 4.20 -1.13 -13.83
N PRO A 47 4.58 -0.43 -14.93
CA PRO A 47 3.63 0.16 -15.89
C PRO A 47 2.59 -0.83 -16.44
N GLU A 48 2.95 -2.10 -16.59
CA GLU A 48 2.06 -3.17 -17.08
C GLU A 48 0.86 -3.43 -16.16
N ALA A 49 0.93 -2.98 -14.90
CA ALA A 49 -0.20 -3.03 -13.97
C ALA A 49 -1.09 -1.78 -14.01
N GLU A 50 -0.89 -0.86 -14.97
CA GLU A 50 -1.71 0.34 -15.10
C GLU A 50 -3.20 0.05 -15.38
N GLY A 51 -3.52 -1.11 -15.95
CA GLY A 51 -4.90 -1.57 -16.13
C GLY A 51 -5.45 -2.40 -14.96
N SER A 52 -4.69 -2.58 -13.87
CA SER A 52 -5.09 -3.44 -12.76
C SER A 52 -5.87 -2.67 -11.68
N ASP A 53 -6.91 -3.29 -11.16
CA ASP A 53 -7.77 -2.80 -10.09
C ASP A 53 -7.22 -3.25 -8.75
N VAL A 54 -6.34 -2.44 -8.15
CA VAL A 54 -5.76 -2.76 -6.85
C VAL A 54 -6.39 -1.90 -5.77
N VAL A 55 -6.93 -2.56 -4.75
CA VAL A 55 -7.41 -1.94 -3.52
C VAL A 55 -6.45 -2.25 -2.39
N THR A 56 -5.96 -1.21 -1.73
CA THR A 56 -5.21 -1.30 -0.49
C THR A 56 -6.19 -1.35 0.68
N CYS A 57 -6.06 -2.39 1.51
CA CYS A 57 -6.61 -2.50 2.84
C CYS A 57 -5.53 -2.08 3.83
N TRP A 58 -5.69 -0.89 4.41
CA TRP A 58 -4.83 -0.41 5.47
C TRP A 58 -5.47 -0.68 6.83
N LEU A 59 -4.76 -1.40 7.69
CA LEU A 59 -5.24 -1.84 9.00
C LEU A 59 -4.34 -1.28 10.12
N PRO A 60 -4.82 -0.35 10.95
CA PRO A 60 -4.13 0.08 12.15
C PRO A 60 -4.16 -1.00 13.24
N LEU A 61 -2.98 -1.38 13.73
CA LEU A 61 -2.83 -2.29 14.87
C LEU A 61 -2.85 -1.56 16.23
N ALA A 62 -2.82 -0.23 16.19
CA ALA A 62 -2.95 0.72 17.29
C ALA A 62 -3.75 1.95 16.81
N ASN A 63 -4.22 2.81 17.71
CA ASN A 63 -4.94 4.02 17.31
C ASN A 63 -4.08 4.89 16.39
N ALA A 64 -4.70 5.38 15.31
CA ALA A 64 -4.08 6.25 14.33
C ALA A 64 -4.88 7.54 14.27
N THR A 65 -4.70 8.40 15.27
CA THR A 65 -5.24 9.77 15.26
C THR A 65 -4.28 10.72 14.57
N VAL A 66 -4.66 11.99 14.39
CA VAL A 66 -3.75 13.03 13.87
C VAL A 66 -2.47 13.10 14.71
N ALA A 67 -2.59 13.00 16.04
CA ALA A 67 -1.43 13.00 16.94
C ALA A 67 -0.53 11.76 16.77
N HIS A 68 -1.08 10.61 16.38
CA HIS A 68 -0.32 9.37 16.16
C HIS A 68 0.29 9.26 14.75
N GLY A 69 0.18 10.31 13.94
CA GLY A 69 0.66 10.28 12.56
C GLY A 69 -0.22 9.42 11.65
N CYS A 70 -1.54 9.64 11.67
CA CYS A 70 -2.47 8.98 10.75
C CYS A 70 -2.14 9.27 9.28
N MET A 71 -2.80 8.55 8.38
CA MET A 71 -2.70 8.90 6.96
C MET A 71 -3.48 10.17 6.67
N GLU A 72 -3.03 10.91 5.67
CA GLU A 72 -3.80 11.94 5.00
C GLU A 72 -4.00 11.54 3.55
N VAL A 73 -5.17 11.83 3.00
CA VAL A 73 -5.51 11.53 1.60
C VAL A 73 -5.98 12.78 0.87
N LEU A 74 -5.79 12.78 -0.44
CA LEU A 74 -6.48 13.69 -1.34
C LEU A 74 -7.68 12.98 -1.97
N PRO A 75 -8.93 13.30 -1.55
CA PRO A 75 -10.11 12.61 -2.06
C PRO A 75 -10.45 13.01 -3.50
N GLY A 76 -11.23 12.17 -4.18
CA GLY A 76 -11.82 12.50 -5.50
C GLY A 76 -10.88 12.39 -6.70
N LEU A 77 -9.67 11.85 -6.51
CA LEU A 77 -8.64 11.79 -7.56
C LEU A 77 -8.49 10.42 -8.24
N VAL A 78 -9.26 9.40 -7.87
CA VAL A 78 -9.11 8.05 -8.43
C VAL A 78 -9.20 8.04 -9.96
N GLU A 79 -10.16 8.79 -10.52
CA GLU A 79 -10.39 8.89 -11.97
C GLU A 79 -9.28 9.65 -12.72
N THR A 80 -8.42 10.40 -12.00
CA THR A 80 -7.26 11.07 -12.62
C THR A 80 -6.14 10.10 -12.97
N GLY A 81 -6.19 8.88 -12.44
CA GLY A 81 -5.22 7.84 -12.71
C GLY A 81 -3.84 8.12 -12.11
N TYR A 82 -2.79 7.68 -12.80
CA TYR A 82 -1.42 7.79 -12.30
C TYR A 82 -0.89 9.23 -12.39
N LEU A 83 -0.44 9.77 -11.27
CA LEU A 83 0.37 10.98 -11.19
C LEU A 83 1.85 10.58 -11.25
N ARG A 84 2.66 11.34 -11.97
CA ARG A 84 4.10 11.08 -12.11
C ARG A 84 4.80 11.16 -10.75
N HIS A 85 5.65 10.17 -10.47
CA HIS A 85 6.48 10.12 -9.27
C HIS A 85 7.96 10.38 -9.58
N GLN A 86 8.71 10.79 -8.56
CA GLN A 86 10.16 10.97 -8.57
C GLN A 86 10.78 10.34 -7.31
N ALA A 87 12.07 10.03 -7.36
CA ALA A 87 12.84 9.53 -6.22
C ALA A 87 13.37 10.70 -5.36
N ALA A 88 12.57 11.18 -4.40
CA ALA A 88 12.95 12.27 -3.50
C ALA A 88 12.47 11.99 -2.06
N GLY A 89 13.37 11.43 -1.23
CA GLY A 89 13.03 10.99 0.14
C GLY A 89 12.12 9.75 0.20
N GLY A 90 11.88 9.13 -0.96
CA GLY A 90 10.92 8.06 -1.20
C GLY A 90 10.39 8.19 -2.63
N THR A 91 9.46 7.32 -3.01
CA THR A 91 8.65 7.51 -4.22
C THR A 91 7.58 8.55 -3.91
N THR A 92 7.77 9.77 -4.40
CA THR A 92 6.87 10.90 -4.15
C THR A 92 6.27 11.39 -5.46
N ILE A 93 5.01 11.83 -5.43
CA ILE A 93 4.42 12.57 -6.55
C ILE A 93 5.26 13.82 -6.80
N VAL A 94 5.49 14.16 -8.08
CA VAL A 94 6.21 15.37 -8.47
C VAL A 94 5.44 16.60 -7.95
N PRO A 95 6.05 17.49 -7.15
CA PRO A 95 5.33 18.61 -6.52
C PRO A 95 4.56 19.50 -7.50
N ASP A 96 5.11 19.74 -8.69
CA ASP A 96 4.53 20.64 -9.70
C ASP A 96 3.18 20.16 -10.27
N ILE A 97 2.86 18.87 -10.12
CA ILE A 97 1.60 18.28 -10.58
C ILE A 97 0.69 17.89 -9.41
N MET A 98 1.05 18.29 -8.19
CA MET A 98 0.26 17.96 -7.01
C MET A 98 -1.08 18.70 -7.08
N PRO A 99 -2.21 17.99 -6.96
CA PRO A 99 -3.52 18.64 -7.01
C PRO A 99 -3.72 19.58 -5.81
N ASP A 100 -4.31 20.74 -6.08
CA ASP A 100 -4.71 21.69 -5.05
C ASP A 100 -6.06 21.27 -4.43
N ILE A 101 -6.00 20.26 -3.57
CA ILE A 101 -7.13 19.69 -2.86
C ILE A 101 -6.80 19.68 -1.36
N GLU A 102 -7.80 20.01 -0.53
CA GLU A 102 -7.65 19.92 0.91
C GLU A 102 -7.44 18.46 1.35
N ALA A 103 -6.33 18.23 2.05
CA ALA A 103 -6.01 16.91 2.59
C ALA A 103 -6.99 16.53 3.69
N THR A 104 -7.52 15.31 3.63
CA THR A 104 -8.40 14.76 4.66
C THR A 104 -7.60 13.79 5.54
N PRO A 105 -7.49 14.03 6.86
CA PRO A 105 -6.92 13.05 7.78
C PRO A 105 -7.85 11.85 7.92
N LEU A 106 -7.28 10.65 7.89
CA LEU A 106 -8.00 9.40 8.12
C LEU A 106 -7.70 8.89 9.52
N GLU A 107 -8.39 9.44 10.51
CA GLU A 107 -8.30 8.94 11.87
C GLU A 107 -8.99 7.59 12.01
N CYS A 108 -8.31 6.64 12.62
CA CYS A 108 -8.82 5.28 12.80
C CYS A 108 -8.50 4.77 14.20
N GLN A 109 -9.42 4.01 14.77
CA GLN A 109 -9.19 3.24 15.98
C GLN A 109 -8.54 1.90 15.63
N ARG A 110 -7.89 1.27 16.62
CA ARG A 110 -7.39 -0.10 16.46
C ARG A 110 -8.50 -1.04 15.99
N GLY A 111 -8.28 -1.71 14.86
CA GLY A 111 -9.24 -2.66 14.28
C GLY A 111 -10.15 -2.08 13.19
N ASP A 112 -10.13 -0.77 12.95
CA ASP A 112 -10.75 -0.18 11.77
C ASP A 112 -10.04 -0.64 10.48
N VAL A 113 -10.63 -0.31 9.33
CA VAL A 113 -10.01 -0.56 8.02
C VAL A 113 -10.24 0.63 7.11
N VAL A 114 -9.18 1.05 6.42
CA VAL A 114 -9.27 1.98 5.30
C VAL A 114 -9.11 1.19 4.01
N LEU A 115 -10.08 1.33 3.11
CA LEU A 115 -10.00 0.80 1.75
C LEU A 115 -9.71 1.97 0.80
N MET A 116 -8.63 1.87 0.02
CA MET A 116 -8.27 2.90 -0.94
C MET A 116 -7.87 2.31 -2.29
N SER A 117 -8.20 3.01 -3.38
CA SER A 117 -7.67 2.69 -4.70
C SER A 117 -6.17 3.00 -4.75
N ARG A 118 -5.41 2.21 -5.53
CA ARG A 118 -3.99 2.48 -5.79
C ARG A 118 -3.68 3.85 -6.38
N PHE A 119 -4.68 4.56 -6.90
CA PHE A 119 -4.57 5.93 -7.43
C PHE A 119 -4.91 7.01 -6.41
N THR A 120 -5.27 6.67 -5.18
CA THR A 120 -5.55 7.68 -4.14
C THR A 120 -4.23 8.29 -3.66
N PRO A 121 -3.96 9.59 -3.90
CA PRO A 121 -2.77 10.21 -3.34
C PRO A 121 -2.88 10.27 -1.83
N HIS A 122 -1.87 9.78 -1.14
CA HIS A 122 -1.84 9.72 0.32
C HIS A 122 -0.44 9.91 0.87
N ARG A 123 -0.36 10.32 2.13
CA ARG A 123 0.88 10.44 2.90
C ARG A 123 0.65 10.02 4.34
N SER A 124 1.71 10.02 5.14
CA SER A 124 1.60 9.94 6.60
C SER A 124 2.11 11.21 7.25
N THR A 125 1.51 11.63 8.35
CA THR A 125 1.98 12.76 9.17
C THR A 125 2.92 12.29 10.28
N PRO A 126 3.77 13.14 10.88
CA PRO A 126 4.62 12.74 12.01
C PRO A 126 3.81 12.25 13.21
N ASN A 127 4.36 11.30 13.97
CA ASN A 127 3.76 10.85 15.22
C ASN A 127 4.28 11.70 16.38
N LEU A 128 3.39 12.47 17.00
CA LEU A 128 3.68 13.41 18.08
C LEU A 128 3.45 12.81 19.47
N THR A 129 3.02 11.55 19.56
CA THR A 129 2.86 10.85 20.84
C THR A 129 4.16 10.14 21.24
N ASP A 130 4.15 9.52 22.41
CA ASP A 130 5.22 8.65 22.95
C ASP A 130 4.98 7.15 22.64
N GLU A 131 3.94 6.82 21.87
CA GLU A 131 3.58 5.45 21.51
C GLU A 131 3.92 5.15 20.04
N CYS A 132 4.48 3.97 19.76
CA CYS A 132 4.70 3.53 18.37
C CYS A 132 3.41 2.99 17.75
N ARG A 133 2.98 3.54 16.60
CA ARG A 133 1.80 3.06 15.87
C ARG A 133 2.21 2.08 14.77
N TRP A 134 1.68 0.86 14.84
CA TRP A 134 1.87 -0.16 13.81
C TRP A 134 0.66 -0.26 12.87
N SER A 135 0.91 -0.52 11.60
CA SER A 135 -0.13 -0.79 10.60
C SER A 135 0.28 -1.86 9.60
N LEU A 136 -0.72 -2.51 9.00
CA LEU A 136 -0.57 -3.40 7.86
C LEU A 136 -1.14 -2.72 6.62
N ASP A 137 -0.39 -2.78 5.52
CA ASP A 137 -0.83 -2.35 4.20
C ASP A 137 -0.93 -3.62 3.35
N LEU A 138 -2.15 -4.15 3.17
CA LEU A 138 -2.41 -5.35 2.39
C LEU A 138 -3.11 -4.96 1.10
N ARG A 139 -2.75 -5.56 -0.04
CA ARG A 139 -3.30 -5.18 -1.34
C ARG A 139 -3.96 -6.37 -2.00
N TYR A 140 -5.10 -6.11 -2.65
CA TYR A 140 -5.89 -7.14 -3.32
C TYR A 140 -6.30 -6.65 -4.71
N GLN A 141 -6.42 -7.61 -5.63
CA GLN A 141 -6.84 -7.35 -7.00
C GLN A 141 -7.64 -8.53 -7.57
N PRO A 142 -8.42 -8.33 -8.64
CA PRO A 142 -9.02 -9.41 -9.40
C PRO A 142 -7.96 -10.41 -9.88
N THR A 143 -8.22 -11.70 -9.70
CA THR A 143 -7.31 -12.76 -10.14
C THR A 143 -7.07 -12.70 -11.65
N GLY A 144 -5.80 -12.84 -12.05
CA GLY A 144 -5.36 -12.80 -13.45
C GLY A 144 -4.95 -11.42 -13.96
N GLN A 145 -5.19 -10.34 -13.20
CA GLN A 145 -4.61 -9.03 -13.50
C GLN A 145 -3.11 -8.98 -13.15
N HIS A 146 -2.37 -8.04 -13.76
CA HIS A 146 -0.93 -7.92 -13.54
C HIS A 146 -0.64 -7.31 -12.15
N THR A 147 0.21 -7.96 -11.34
CA THR A 147 0.44 -7.52 -9.94
C THR A 147 1.27 -6.24 -9.82
N GLY A 148 2.01 -5.89 -10.87
CA GLY A 148 2.94 -4.76 -10.85
C GLY A 148 4.20 -5.02 -10.03
N ARG A 149 4.40 -6.26 -9.55
CA ARG A 149 5.59 -6.69 -8.81
C ARG A 149 5.73 -8.20 -8.99
N THR A 150 6.48 -8.60 -10.01
CA THR A 150 6.58 -10.01 -10.42
C THR A 150 7.69 -10.78 -9.72
N GLY A 151 8.52 -10.10 -8.93
CA GLY A 151 9.59 -10.76 -8.16
C GLY A 151 9.24 -11.18 -6.74
N HIS A 152 7.99 -10.98 -6.32
CA HIS A 152 7.47 -11.42 -5.03
C HIS A 152 6.20 -12.25 -5.27
N PRO A 153 5.86 -13.18 -4.37
CA PRO A 153 4.76 -14.10 -4.59
C PRO A 153 3.40 -13.41 -4.44
N ASP A 154 2.51 -13.69 -5.38
CA ASP A 154 1.08 -13.48 -5.25
C ASP A 154 0.37 -14.83 -5.08
N PHE A 155 -0.82 -14.82 -4.51
CA PHE A 155 -1.62 -16.04 -4.33
C PHE A 155 -3.10 -15.73 -4.28
N ILE A 156 -3.91 -16.69 -4.73
CA ILE A 156 -5.37 -16.56 -4.72
C ILE A 156 -5.85 -16.70 -3.27
N VAL A 157 -6.59 -15.71 -2.79
CA VAL A 157 -7.20 -15.71 -1.44
C VAL A 157 -8.71 -15.91 -1.48
N ARG A 158 -9.30 -15.84 -2.67
CA ARG A 158 -10.73 -16.07 -2.89
C ARG A 158 -10.98 -16.52 -4.31
N SER A 159 -11.75 -17.58 -4.50
CA SER A 159 -12.28 -17.99 -5.79
C SER A 159 -13.64 -18.64 -5.60
N ARG A 160 -14.69 -18.04 -6.16
CA ARG A 160 -16.02 -18.69 -6.19
C ARG A 160 -16.08 -19.75 -7.29
N ARG A 161 -15.30 -19.60 -8.35
CA ARG A 161 -15.23 -20.53 -9.48
C ARG A 161 -14.51 -21.83 -9.14
N ASP A 162 -13.40 -21.73 -8.40
CA ASP A 162 -12.58 -22.86 -8.01
C ASP A 162 -12.02 -22.67 -6.58
N PRO A 163 -12.81 -22.91 -5.52
CA PRO A 163 -12.35 -22.71 -4.15
C PRO A 163 -11.11 -23.54 -3.77
N ALA A 164 -10.78 -24.60 -4.52
CA ALA A 164 -9.61 -25.43 -4.25
C ALA A 164 -8.29 -24.72 -4.60
N CYS A 165 -8.31 -23.64 -5.37
CA CYS A 165 -7.13 -22.82 -5.66
C CYS A 165 -6.85 -21.74 -4.59
N GLU A 166 -7.74 -21.54 -3.61
CA GLU A 166 -7.53 -20.60 -2.52
C GLU A 166 -6.40 -21.07 -1.59
N LEU A 167 -5.36 -20.23 -1.44
CA LEU A 167 -4.28 -20.48 -0.51
C LEU A 167 -4.66 -19.97 0.89
N SER A 168 -4.80 -20.90 1.85
CA SER A 168 -5.11 -20.61 3.26
C SER A 168 -4.06 -21.13 4.25
N ASP A 169 -3.04 -21.87 3.80
CA ASP A 169 -1.97 -22.38 4.65
C ASP A 169 -0.88 -21.33 4.84
N TYR A 170 -0.67 -20.89 6.10
CA TYR A 170 0.35 -19.90 6.43
C TYR A 170 1.78 -20.42 6.19
N ASN A 171 2.04 -21.72 6.35
CA ASN A 171 3.37 -22.28 6.14
C ASN A 171 3.75 -22.19 4.67
N GLU A 172 2.77 -22.45 3.79
CA GLU A 172 2.96 -22.32 2.35
C GLU A 172 3.16 -20.85 1.95
N TRP A 173 2.40 -19.93 2.54
CA TRP A 173 2.66 -18.50 2.36
C TRP A 173 4.09 -18.12 2.76
N CYS A 174 4.55 -18.53 3.96
CA CYS A 174 5.94 -18.29 4.39
C CYS A 174 6.95 -18.90 3.41
N ARG A 175 6.71 -20.14 2.95
CA ARG A 175 7.59 -20.84 2.00
C ARG A 175 7.72 -20.06 0.68
N LEU A 176 6.63 -19.51 0.15
CA LEU A 176 6.64 -18.72 -1.08
C LEU A 176 7.50 -17.45 -0.93
N TRP A 177 7.44 -16.77 0.22
CA TRP A 177 8.27 -15.59 0.48
C TRP A 177 9.75 -15.93 0.68
N VAL A 178 10.04 -17.01 1.41
CA VAL A 178 11.43 -17.50 1.56
C VAL A 178 11.99 -17.89 0.19
N ASP A 179 11.23 -18.61 -0.64
CA ASP A 179 11.66 -18.97 -1.99
C ASP A 179 11.90 -17.73 -2.86
N ALA A 180 11.00 -16.74 -2.85
CA ALA A 180 11.20 -15.50 -3.62
C ALA A 180 12.45 -14.72 -3.16
N PHE A 181 12.78 -14.77 -1.88
CA PHE A 181 13.99 -14.15 -1.32
C PHE A 181 15.27 -14.92 -1.70
N GLU A 182 15.26 -16.24 -1.58
CA GLU A 182 16.42 -17.09 -1.85
C GLU A 182 16.66 -17.34 -3.35
N ASN A 183 15.59 -17.33 -4.15
CA ASN A 183 15.58 -17.61 -5.58
C ASN A 183 14.93 -16.46 -6.36
N PRO A 184 15.52 -15.25 -6.36
CA PRO A 184 14.92 -14.07 -6.96
C PRO A 184 14.69 -14.25 -8.47
N ARG A 185 13.46 -13.98 -8.89
CA ARG A 185 12.99 -14.01 -10.29
C ARG A 185 12.14 -12.78 -10.54
N GLY A 186 11.81 -12.47 -11.79
CA GLY A 186 10.91 -11.35 -12.11
C GLY A 186 11.52 -9.97 -11.79
N PHE A 187 10.66 -8.98 -11.58
CA PHE A 187 11.05 -7.58 -11.39
C PHE A 187 10.58 -7.02 -10.05
N VAL A 188 11.49 -6.30 -9.38
CA VAL A 188 11.28 -5.58 -8.13
C VAL A 188 11.83 -4.16 -8.31
N GLY A 189 10.94 -3.18 -8.41
CA GLY A 189 11.32 -1.79 -8.64
C GLY A 189 10.15 -0.84 -8.48
N HIS A 190 10.46 0.45 -8.50
CA HIS A 190 9.47 1.52 -8.45
C HIS A 190 9.22 2.05 -9.87
N ARG A 191 8.05 2.65 -10.11
CA ARG A 191 7.74 3.33 -11.36
C ARG A 191 8.50 4.65 -11.39
N GLY A 192 9.75 4.61 -11.84
CA GLY A 192 10.54 5.81 -12.14
C GLY A 192 10.20 6.35 -13.53
N GLU A 193 10.64 7.59 -13.80
CA GLU A 193 10.55 8.20 -15.14
C GLU A 193 11.19 7.33 -16.24
#